data_AF-A0A7V9EYU5-F1
#
_entry.id   AF-A0A7V9EYU5-F1
#
_cell.length_a   1.000
_cell.length_b   1.000
_cell.length_c   1.000
_cell.angle_alpha   90.00
_cell.angle_beta   90.00
_cell.angle_gamma   90.00
#
_symmetry.space_group_name_H-M   'P 1'
#
loop_
_entity.id
_entity.type
_entity.pdbx_description
1 polymer ?
#
loop_
_entity_poly.entity_id
_entity_poly.type
_entity_poly.pdbx_seq_one_letter_code
_entity_poly.pdbx_strand_id
1 'polypeptide(L)'
;MRRPARSRRPDTKVIVLISYEALKRGLAEANETCEIAGTGPVPVSTVRALMGDAFGAVIVTNGVDVFTVAHLGRSVTAHQRSALEARGYRCEVPGCGSTTALEIDHIEDWHKSFRTKLDQLAWHCGPHHKDKTYRGWRLEGPPGDRRWVPPEAVPRRDAPGPEPPPAEDLGRPTLFGDPSAA
;
A
#
# COMPACT_ATOMS: atom_id res chain seq x y z
N MET A 1 -40.35 -11.13 -1.49
CA MET A 1 -38.87 -11.03 -1.44
C MET A 1 -38.48 -10.22 -0.22
N ARG A 2 -37.81 -10.82 0.78
CA ARG A 2 -37.35 -10.10 1.98
C ARG A 2 -36.09 -9.31 1.65
N ARG A 3 -36.12 -8.01 1.95
CA ARG A 3 -34.96 -7.11 1.85
C ARG A 3 -33.88 -7.63 2.82
N PRO A 4 -32.62 -7.84 2.39
CA PRO A 4 -31.57 -8.25 3.32
C PRO A 4 -31.41 -7.17 4.39
N ALA A 5 -31.35 -7.59 5.65
CA ALA A 5 -31.10 -6.69 6.77
C ALA A 5 -29.75 -6.00 6.53
N ARG A 6 -29.73 -4.65 6.56
CA ARG A 6 -28.46 -3.91 6.62
C ARG A 6 -27.72 -4.43 7.85
N SER A 7 -26.51 -4.97 7.66
CA SER A 7 -25.62 -5.27 8.79
C SER A 7 -25.49 -3.96 9.59
N ARG A 8 -25.98 -3.98 10.83
CA ARG A 8 -25.89 -2.83 11.72
C ARG A 8 -24.40 -2.53 11.84
N ARG A 9 -23.99 -1.33 11.44
CA ARG A 9 -22.61 -0.88 11.68
C ARG A 9 -22.38 -1.04 13.19
N PRO A 10 -21.30 -1.69 13.64
CA PRO A 10 -21.02 -1.69 15.06
C PRO A 10 -20.74 -0.24 15.47
N ASP A 11 -21.71 0.37 16.17
CA ASP A 11 -21.61 1.73 16.72
C ASP A 11 -20.64 1.78 17.93
N THR A 12 -20.08 0.64 18.32
CA THR A 12 -19.18 0.51 19.46
C THR A 12 -17.74 0.75 19.05
N LYS A 13 -17.18 1.88 19.50
CA LYS A 13 -15.75 2.19 19.38
C LYS A 13 -14.96 1.39 20.42
N VAL A 14 -14.05 0.55 19.97
CA VAL A 14 -13.09 -0.17 20.83
C VAL A 14 -11.72 0.52 20.73
N ILE A 15 -11.16 0.92 21.86
CA ILE A 15 -9.82 1.51 21.94
C ILE A 15 -8.87 0.44 22.48
N VAL A 16 -7.87 0.10 21.68
CA VAL A 16 -6.83 -0.87 22.07
C VAL A 16 -5.52 -0.13 22.26
N LEU A 17 -4.91 -0.31 23.43
CA LEU A 17 -3.55 0.13 23.72
C LEU A 17 -2.62 -1.07 23.56
N ILE A 18 -1.71 -1.01 22.59
CA ILE A 18 -0.80 -2.13 22.31
C ILE A 18 0.60 -1.64 21.96
N SER A 19 1.61 -2.28 22.53
CA SER A 19 3.02 -2.05 22.18
C SER A 19 3.29 -2.49 20.73
N TYR A 20 4.09 -1.70 20.01
CA TYR A 20 4.41 -1.99 18.61
C TYR A 20 5.01 -3.38 18.40
N GLU A 21 6.00 -3.74 19.22
CA GLU A 21 6.70 -5.03 19.14
C GLU A 21 5.76 -6.20 19.48
N ALA A 22 4.90 -6.06 20.49
CA ALA A 22 3.85 -7.04 20.81
C ALA A 22 2.91 -7.31 19.62
N LEU A 23 2.45 -6.25 18.94
CA LEU A 23 1.55 -6.38 17.79
C LEU A 23 2.23 -7.07 16.60
N LYS A 24 3.48 -6.66 16.30
CA LYS A 24 4.29 -7.21 15.21
C LYS A 24 4.59 -8.69 15.45
N ARG A 25 5.06 -9.03 16.65
CA ARG A 25 5.36 -10.39 17.09
C ARG A 25 4.11 -11.26 17.21
N GLY A 26 2.96 -10.68 17.52
CA GLY A 26 1.72 -11.42 17.76
C GLY A 26 1.57 -11.96 19.19
N LEU A 27 2.46 -11.54 20.10
CA LEU A 27 2.48 -11.93 21.51
C LEU A 27 3.08 -10.78 22.33
N ALA A 28 2.40 -10.41 23.42
CA ALA A 28 2.89 -9.43 24.39
C ALA A 28 3.77 -10.11 25.45
N GLU A 29 4.93 -9.52 25.74
CA GLU A 29 5.82 -9.90 26.84
C GLU A 29 5.52 -9.13 28.14
N ALA A 30 6.14 -9.53 29.24
CA ALA A 30 5.87 -9.02 30.58
C ALA A 30 5.98 -7.49 30.74
N ASN A 31 6.78 -6.83 29.89
CA ASN A 31 7.00 -5.38 29.92
C ASN A 31 6.25 -4.64 28.79
N GLU A 32 5.34 -5.32 28.10
CA GLU A 32 4.60 -4.78 26.95
C GLU A 32 3.12 -4.66 27.26
N THR A 33 2.47 -3.68 26.62
CA THR A 33 1.05 -3.43 26.79
C THR A 33 0.26 -4.11 25.68
N CYS A 34 -0.84 -4.75 26.03
CA CYS A 34 -1.86 -5.21 25.10
C CYS A 34 -3.19 -5.28 25.84
N GLU A 35 -3.97 -4.20 25.78
CA GLU A 35 -5.20 -4.07 26.57
C GLU A 35 -6.29 -3.32 25.81
N ILE A 36 -7.53 -3.57 26.21
CA ILE A 36 -8.68 -2.78 25.79
C ILE A 36 -8.97 -1.77 26.89
N ALA A 37 -9.02 -0.48 26.52
CA ALA A 37 -9.29 0.59 27.47
C ALA A 37 -10.62 0.34 28.21
N GLY A 38 -10.57 0.31 29.54
CA GLY A 38 -11.73 0.03 30.40
C GLY A 38 -12.11 -1.45 30.56
N THR A 39 -11.39 -2.38 29.92
CA THR A 39 -11.55 -3.84 30.12
C THR A 39 -10.29 -4.48 30.70
N GLY A 40 -9.10 -3.96 30.35
CA GLY A 40 -7.82 -4.47 30.83
C GLY A 40 -7.12 -5.39 29.81
N PRO A 41 -6.11 -6.17 30.26
CA PRO A 41 -5.24 -6.95 29.38
C PRO A 41 -6.00 -7.96 28.53
N VAL A 42 -5.63 -8.05 27.25
CA VAL A 42 -6.18 -9.03 26.30
C VAL A 42 -5.06 -9.70 25.49
N PRO A 43 -5.25 -10.94 25.02
CA PRO A 43 -4.34 -11.55 24.06
C PRO A 43 -4.23 -10.74 22.77
N VAL A 44 -3.03 -10.70 22.16
CA VAL A 44 -2.84 -10.08 20.85
C VAL A 44 -3.72 -10.73 19.77
N SER A 45 -4.06 -12.02 19.93
CA SER A 45 -5.02 -12.73 19.07
C SER A 45 -6.43 -12.14 19.14
N THR A 46 -6.88 -11.68 20.31
CA THR A 46 -8.15 -10.98 20.49
C THR A 46 -8.15 -9.65 19.74
N VAL A 47 -7.05 -8.90 19.83
CA VAL A 47 -6.87 -7.66 19.06
C VAL A 47 -6.90 -7.96 17.56
N ARG A 48 -6.21 -9.01 17.09
CA ARG A 48 -6.20 -9.46 15.69
C ARG A 48 -7.60 -9.86 15.19
N ALA A 49 -8.38 -10.57 16.01
CA ALA A 49 -9.75 -10.94 15.69
C ALA A 49 -10.67 -9.71 15.57
N LEU A 50 -10.48 -8.70 16.43
CA LEU A 50 -11.20 -7.42 16.34
C LEU A 50 -10.82 -6.61 15.10
N MET A 51 -9.64 -6.85 14.51
CA MET A 51 -9.22 -6.18 13.27
C MET A 51 -10.06 -6.56 12.05
N GLY A 52 -10.77 -7.70 12.10
CA GLY A 52 -11.57 -8.21 10.98
C GLY A 52 -12.92 -7.52 10.79
N ASP A 53 -13.52 -6.94 11.84
CA ASP A 53 -14.94 -6.51 11.81
C ASP A 53 -15.26 -5.21 12.59
N ALA A 54 -14.30 -4.55 13.26
CA ALA A 54 -14.61 -3.46 14.19
C ALA A 54 -14.15 -2.06 13.73
N PHE A 55 -14.99 -1.07 14.04
CA PHE A 55 -14.66 0.37 14.11
C PHE A 55 -13.72 0.61 15.30
N GLY A 56 -12.50 0.07 15.23
CA GLY A 56 -11.49 0.12 16.29
C GLY A 56 -10.45 1.22 16.06
N ALA A 57 -10.05 1.89 17.12
CA ALA A 57 -8.88 2.77 17.12
C ALA A 57 -7.75 2.06 17.88
N VAL A 58 -6.67 1.70 17.18
CA VAL A 58 -5.47 1.16 17.81
C VAL A 58 -4.50 2.29 18.05
N ILE A 59 -4.15 2.48 19.33
CA ILE A 59 -3.11 3.38 19.76
C ILE A 59 -1.86 2.53 19.98
N VAL A 60 -0.89 2.70 19.08
CA VAL A 60 0.41 2.06 19.20
C VAL A 60 1.31 2.99 20.02
N THR A 61 1.88 2.51 21.12
CA THR A 61 2.75 3.30 22.00
C THR A 61 4.08 2.60 22.24
N ASN A 62 5.09 3.39 22.64
CA ASN A 62 6.34 2.91 23.22
C ASN A 62 6.44 3.22 24.74
N GLY A 63 5.30 3.49 25.39
CA GLY A 63 5.22 3.89 26.79
C GLY A 63 5.41 5.39 27.09
N VAL A 64 5.73 6.23 26.10
CA VAL A 64 5.89 7.70 26.30
C VAL A 64 5.05 8.53 25.35
N ASP A 65 4.81 8.06 24.12
CA ASP A 65 4.08 8.84 23.09
C ASP A 65 3.18 7.98 22.19
N VAL A 66 2.20 8.60 21.53
CA VAL A 66 1.28 7.94 20.58
C VAL A 66 1.90 7.93 19.18
N PHE A 67 2.35 6.75 18.73
CA PHE A 67 2.99 6.58 17.43
C PHE A 67 2.01 6.64 16.25
N THR A 68 0.78 6.19 16.46
CA THR A 68 -0.22 6.13 15.37
C THR A 68 -1.62 5.89 15.89
N VAL A 69 -2.60 6.48 15.19
CA VAL A 69 -4.02 6.08 15.26
C VAL A 69 -4.35 5.41 13.92
N ALA A 70 -4.43 4.08 13.93
CA ALA A 70 -4.73 3.28 12.74
C ALA A 70 -6.15 2.72 12.81
N HIS A 71 -6.86 2.84 11.69
CA HIS A 71 -8.13 2.16 11.45
C HIS A 71 -7.90 1.00 10.49
N LEU A 72 -8.51 -0.13 10.81
CA LEU A 72 -8.28 -1.41 10.13
C LEU A 72 -9.28 -1.68 9.01
N GLY A 73 -10.31 -0.82 8.88
CA GLY A 73 -11.17 -0.80 7.71
C GLY A 73 -10.59 0.03 6.56
N ARG A 74 -11.02 -0.30 5.32
CA ARG A 74 -10.71 0.46 4.10
C ARG A 74 -11.18 1.91 4.16
N SER A 75 -12.27 2.19 4.87
CA SER A 75 -12.80 3.56 4.97
C SER A 75 -11.93 4.41 5.89
N VAL A 76 -11.72 5.65 5.47
CA VAL A 76 -11.08 6.70 6.26
C VAL A 76 -11.98 7.09 7.42
N THR A 77 -11.41 7.19 8.62
CA THR A 77 -12.16 7.65 9.81
C THR A 77 -12.50 9.14 9.74
N ALA A 78 -13.45 9.60 10.56
CA ALA A 78 -13.77 11.02 10.66
C ALA A 78 -12.55 11.88 11.04
N HIS A 79 -11.72 11.44 12.00
CA HIS A 79 -10.52 12.18 12.40
C HIS A 79 -9.45 12.24 11.29
N GLN A 80 -9.21 11.14 10.58
CA GLN A 80 -8.28 11.12 9.45
C GLN A 80 -8.78 12.02 8.31
N ARG A 81 -10.09 12.03 8.07
CA ARG A 81 -10.71 12.93 7.11
C ARG A 81 -10.52 14.40 7.51
N SER A 82 -10.82 14.76 8.76
CA SER A 82 -10.60 16.13 9.24
C SER A 82 -9.13 16.55 9.15
N ALA A 83 -8.19 15.64 9.43
CA ALA A 83 -6.76 15.91 9.27
C ALA A 83 -6.33 16.10 7.81
N LEU A 84 -6.92 15.36 6.87
CA LEU A 84 -6.73 15.58 5.43
C LEU A 84 -7.35 16.90 4.96
N GLU A 85 -8.52 17.26 5.47
CA GLU A 85 -9.17 18.55 5.18
C GLU A 85 -8.30 19.71 5.71
N ALA A 86 -7.74 19.57 6.91
CA ALA A 86 -6.81 20.55 7.50
C ALA A 86 -5.47 20.66 6.76
N ARG A 87 -5.00 19.57 6.13
CA ARG A 87 -3.82 19.60 5.23
C ARG A 87 -4.06 20.43 3.98
N GLY A 88 -5.33 20.60 3.59
CA GLY A 88 -5.75 21.40 2.45
C GLY A 88 -6.53 20.58 1.41
N TYR A 89 -7.52 21.21 0.80
CA TYR A 89 -8.43 20.57 -0.15
C TYR A 89 -7.94 20.73 -1.60
N ARG A 90 -6.89 19.97 -1.95
CA ARG A 90 -6.26 20.01 -3.27
C ARG A 90 -5.67 18.65 -3.63
N CYS A 91 -5.72 18.26 -4.91
CA CYS A 91 -5.01 17.08 -5.38
C CYS A 91 -3.51 17.15 -5.06
N GLU A 92 -2.97 16.09 -4.45
CA GLU A 92 -1.58 16.05 -3.98
C GLU A 92 -0.56 15.65 -5.07
N VAL A 93 -1.01 15.41 -6.32
CA VAL A 93 -0.11 15.21 -7.46
C VAL A 93 0.60 16.53 -7.80
N PRO A 94 1.96 16.57 -7.85
CA PRO A 94 2.71 17.78 -8.14
C PRO A 94 2.25 18.48 -9.43
N GLY A 95 2.07 19.79 -9.36
CA GLY A 95 1.57 20.61 -10.47
C GLY A 95 0.06 20.55 -10.70
N CYS A 96 -0.68 19.69 -9.98
CA CYS A 96 -2.14 19.65 -10.11
C CYS A 96 -2.83 20.77 -9.31
N GLY A 97 -3.59 21.60 -10.03
CA GLY A 97 -4.35 22.71 -9.45
C GLY A 97 -5.74 22.36 -8.91
N SER A 98 -6.19 21.11 -9.04
CA SER A 98 -7.59 20.72 -8.80
C SER A 98 -7.97 20.77 -7.31
N THR A 99 -9.10 21.42 -7.02
CA THR A 99 -9.70 21.55 -5.68
C THR A 99 -11.14 21.05 -5.62
N THR A 100 -11.65 20.46 -6.70
CA THR A 100 -13.03 19.98 -6.82
C THR A 100 -13.06 18.51 -7.20
N ALA A 101 -14.15 17.82 -6.85
CA ALA A 101 -14.31 16.38 -7.10
C ALA A 101 -13.10 15.55 -6.64
N LEU A 102 -12.61 15.86 -5.43
CA LEU A 102 -11.50 15.14 -4.81
C LEU A 102 -12.00 13.87 -4.12
N GLU A 103 -11.19 12.82 -4.24
CA GLU A 103 -11.34 11.52 -3.61
C GLU A 103 -10.18 11.33 -2.63
N ILE A 104 -10.43 10.67 -1.49
CA ILE A 104 -9.35 10.27 -0.58
C ILE A 104 -8.90 8.88 -1.01
N ASP A 105 -7.63 8.76 -1.40
CA ASP A 105 -7.04 7.52 -1.90
C ASP A 105 -5.86 7.09 -1.02
N HIS A 106 -5.64 5.78 -0.93
CA HIS A 106 -4.46 5.22 -0.28
C HIS A 106 -3.27 5.28 -1.24
N ILE A 107 -2.11 5.70 -0.74
CA ILE A 107 -0.88 5.77 -1.54
C ILE A 107 -0.43 4.38 -1.96
N GLU A 108 -0.19 3.51 -0.97
CA GLU A 108 -0.12 2.08 -1.19
C GLU A 108 -1.53 1.52 -1.18
N ASP A 109 -1.88 0.75 -2.21
CA ASP A 109 -3.23 0.18 -2.31
C ASP A 109 -3.60 -0.58 -1.03
N TRP A 110 -4.78 -0.28 -0.48
CA TRP A 110 -5.20 -0.83 0.82
C TRP A 110 -5.12 -2.36 0.90
N HIS A 111 -5.38 -3.08 -0.21
CA HIS A 111 -5.32 -4.55 -0.24
C HIS A 111 -3.91 -5.12 -0.04
N LYS A 112 -2.85 -4.30 -0.15
CA LYS A 112 -1.46 -4.69 0.11
C LYS A 112 -1.10 -4.51 1.58
N SER A 113 -1.56 -3.43 2.19
CA SER A 113 -1.17 -3.04 3.55
C SER A 113 -2.19 -3.41 4.63
N PHE A 114 -3.46 -3.58 4.25
CA PHE A 114 -4.64 -3.71 5.11
C PHE A 114 -4.71 -2.63 6.22
N ARG A 115 -4.14 -1.46 5.94
CA ARG A 115 -3.99 -0.37 6.91
C ARG A 115 -4.39 0.96 6.30
N THR A 116 -5.19 1.72 7.02
CA THR A 116 -5.51 3.10 6.68
C THR A 116 -4.76 4.01 7.65
N LYS A 117 -3.63 4.59 7.19
CA LYS A 117 -2.80 5.54 7.95
C LYS A 117 -2.85 6.91 7.32
N LEU A 118 -2.89 7.97 8.12
CA LEU A 118 -3.07 9.35 7.66
C LEU A 118 -1.95 9.85 6.70
N ASP A 119 -0.71 9.42 6.93
CA ASP A 119 0.45 9.70 6.08
C ASP A 119 0.42 8.95 4.75
N GLN A 120 -0.30 7.82 4.71
CA GLN A 120 -0.57 6.98 3.54
C GLN A 120 -1.89 7.31 2.84
N LEU A 121 -2.55 8.42 3.20
CA LEU A 121 -3.71 8.94 2.49
C LEU A 121 -3.36 10.24 1.77
N ALA A 122 -3.97 10.43 0.61
CA ALA A 122 -3.84 11.64 -0.20
C ALA A 122 -5.16 12.03 -0.87
N TRP A 123 -5.31 13.31 -1.17
CA TRP A 123 -6.36 13.79 -2.08
C TRP A 123 -5.98 13.54 -3.54
N HIS A 124 -6.84 12.87 -4.30
CA HIS A 124 -6.73 12.72 -5.74
C HIS A 124 -7.95 13.30 -6.45
N CYS A 125 -7.74 13.98 -7.58
CA CYS A 125 -8.85 14.25 -8.50
C CYS A 125 -9.18 12.99 -9.31
N GLY A 126 -10.40 12.93 -9.86
CA GLY A 126 -10.84 11.78 -10.66
C GLY A 126 -9.85 11.32 -11.76
N PRO A 127 -9.23 12.22 -12.56
CA PRO A 127 -8.21 11.83 -13.53
C PRO A 127 -7.01 11.11 -12.92
N HIS A 128 -6.38 11.67 -11.89
CA HIS A 128 -5.19 11.07 -11.27
C HIS A 128 -5.52 9.80 -10.48
N HIS A 129 -6.71 9.74 -9.87
CA HIS A 129 -7.19 8.50 -9.26
C HIS A 129 -7.32 7.38 -10.30
N LYS A 130 -7.83 7.67 -11.50
CA LYS A 130 -7.89 6.71 -12.62
C LYS A 130 -6.50 6.31 -13.13
N ASP A 131 -5.59 7.26 -13.26
CA ASP A 131 -4.22 6.98 -13.71
C ASP A 131 -3.49 6.04 -12.75
N LYS A 132 -3.63 6.24 -11.44
CA LYS A 132 -3.11 5.31 -10.43
C LYS A 132 -3.79 3.95 -10.50
N THR A 133 -5.12 3.93 -10.50
CA THR A 133 -5.89 2.69 -10.39
C THR A 133 -5.73 1.78 -11.62
N TYR A 134 -5.66 2.36 -12.82
CA TYR A 134 -5.78 1.61 -14.06
C TYR A 134 -4.58 1.70 -14.99
N ARG A 135 -3.66 2.65 -14.77
CA ARG A 135 -2.54 2.92 -15.69
C ARG A 135 -1.17 2.81 -15.04
N GLY A 136 -1.11 2.28 -13.82
CA GLY A 136 0.14 1.94 -13.14
C GLY A 136 0.97 3.14 -12.66
N TRP A 137 0.40 4.35 -12.66
CA TRP A 137 1.03 5.51 -12.04
C TRP A 137 1.05 5.37 -10.52
N ARG A 138 2.06 5.95 -9.86
CA ARG A 138 2.19 5.92 -8.40
C ARG A 138 2.43 7.30 -7.83
N LEU A 139 1.75 7.61 -6.74
CA LEU A 139 2.13 8.72 -5.87
C LEU A 139 3.13 8.18 -4.84
N GLU A 140 4.23 8.88 -4.61
CA GLU A 140 5.25 8.51 -3.62
C GLU A 140 5.66 9.70 -2.75
N GLY A 141 6.39 9.44 -1.67
CA GLY A 141 6.88 10.46 -0.74
C GLY A 141 5.85 10.86 0.32
N PRO A 142 6.24 11.63 1.36
CA PRO A 142 5.33 12.07 2.42
C PRO A 142 4.45 13.25 1.98
N PRO A 143 3.37 13.58 2.72
CA PRO A 143 2.58 14.77 2.44
C PRO A 143 3.45 16.04 2.39
N GLY A 144 3.27 16.87 1.37
CA GLY A 144 4.09 18.07 1.13
C GLY A 144 5.35 17.83 0.28
N ASP A 145 5.80 16.59 0.11
CA ASP A 145 6.92 16.20 -0.76
C ASP A 145 6.54 14.96 -1.58
N ARG A 146 5.51 15.14 -2.42
CA ARG A 146 4.98 14.07 -3.26
C ARG A 146 5.72 13.98 -4.58
N ARG A 147 5.85 12.77 -5.11
CA ARG A 147 6.34 12.49 -6.47
C ARG A 147 5.30 11.69 -7.24
N TRP A 148 5.10 12.03 -8.51
CA TRP A 148 4.21 11.31 -9.41
C TRP A 148 5.04 10.49 -10.39
N VAL A 149 5.06 9.18 -10.16
CA VAL A 149 5.97 8.25 -10.83
C VAL A 149 5.21 7.52 -11.94
N PRO A 150 5.72 7.52 -13.19
CA PRO A 150 5.09 6.82 -14.30
C PRO A 150 5.14 5.29 -14.10
N PRO A 151 4.26 4.53 -14.78
CA PRO A 151 4.36 3.08 -14.80
C PRO A 151 5.73 2.65 -15.32
N GLU A 152 6.27 1.57 -14.75
CA GLU A 152 7.47 0.94 -15.31
C GLU A 152 7.19 0.50 -16.74
N ALA A 153 8.14 0.77 -17.63
CA ALA A 153 8.04 0.32 -19.01
C ALA A 153 8.05 -1.20 -19.02
N VAL A 154 6.91 -1.81 -19.34
CA VAL A 154 6.88 -3.22 -19.71
C VAL A 154 7.62 -3.32 -21.04
N PRO A 155 8.72 -4.11 -21.14
CA PRO A 155 9.36 -4.34 -22.43
C PRO A 155 8.29 -4.81 -23.42
N ARG A 156 8.21 -4.18 -24.58
CA ARG A 156 7.31 -4.68 -25.63
C ARG A 156 7.71 -6.11 -25.94
N ARG A 157 6.74 -7.01 -25.97
CA ARG A 157 6.93 -8.43 -26.32
C ARG A 157 7.55 -8.59 -27.72
N ASP A 158 7.45 -7.55 -28.54
CA ASP A 158 7.95 -7.46 -29.91
C ASP A 158 9.24 -6.63 -30.02
N ALA A 159 9.87 -6.27 -28.89
CA ALA A 159 11.22 -5.71 -28.94
C ALA A 159 12.15 -6.76 -29.57
N PRO A 160 12.97 -6.40 -30.59
CA PRO A 160 13.97 -7.31 -31.10
C PRO A 160 14.81 -7.80 -29.93
N GLY A 161 14.96 -9.11 -29.79
CA GLY A 161 15.84 -9.69 -28.79
C GLY A 161 17.27 -9.16 -28.97
N PRO A 162 18.13 -9.28 -27.95
CA PRO A 162 19.54 -8.92 -28.11
C PRO A 162 20.11 -9.62 -29.35
N GLU A 163 20.83 -8.84 -30.17
CA GLU A 163 21.43 -9.34 -31.41
C GLU A 163 22.31 -10.55 -31.06
N PRO A 164 22.12 -11.71 -31.72
CA PRO A 164 22.93 -12.88 -31.43
C PRO A 164 24.40 -12.54 -31.67
N PRO A 165 25.32 -13.10 -30.87
CA PRO A 165 26.74 -12.86 -31.07
C PRO A 165 27.14 -13.30 -32.49
N PRO A 166 28.10 -12.61 -33.12
CA PRO A 166 28.57 -12.98 -34.45
C PRO A 166 29.02 -14.44 -34.46
N ALA A 167 28.59 -15.18 -35.48
CA ALA A 167 28.97 -16.58 -35.64
C ALA A 167 30.50 -16.69 -35.73
N GLU A 168 31.10 -17.45 -34.81
CA GLU A 168 32.52 -17.79 -34.90
C GLU A 168 32.74 -18.63 -36.17
N ASP A 169 33.66 -18.20 -37.01
CA ASP A 169 34.06 -18.88 -38.24
C ASP A 169 34.74 -20.21 -37.88
N LEU A 170 33.95 -21.27 -37.78
CA LEU A 170 34.46 -22.63 -37.72
C LEU A 170 35.02 -22.98 -39.09
N GLY A 171 36.29 -22.61 -39.26
CA GLY A 171 37.07 -22.74 -40.49
C GLY A 171 36.78 -24.03 -41.25
N ARG A 172 36.47 -23.85 -42.53
CA ARG A 172 36.18 -24.92 -43.49
C ARG A 172 37.37 -25.90 -43.57
N PRO A 173 37.18 -27.22 -43.36
CA PRO A 173 38.28 -28.18 -43.51
C PRO A 173 38.74 -28.24 -44.96
N THR A 174 40.02 -27.96 -45.21
CA THR A 174 40.66 -28.21 -46.50
C THR A 174 40.91 -29.71 -46.66
N LEU A 175 40.11 -30.39 -47.48
CA LEU A 175 40.44 -31.72 -47.97
C LEU A 175 41.36 -31.57 -49.19
N PHE A 176 42.68 -31.60 -48.95
CA PHE A 176 43.66 -32.03 -49.96
C PHE A 176 43.36 -33.50 -50.34
N GLY A 177 43.53 -33.97 -51.58
CA GLY A 177 44.13 -33.36 -52.75
C GLY A 177 43.91 -34.18 -54.03
N ASP A 178 44.35 -33.59 -55.14
CA ASP A 178 44.37 -34.11 -56.51
C ASP A 178 45.14 -35.43 -56.68
N PRO A 179 44.64 -36.37 -57.50
CA PRO A 179 45.46 -37.38 -58.14
C PRO A 179 45.45 -37.22 -59.67
N SER A 180 46.53 -36.70 -60.25
CA SER A 180 46.86 -36.95 -61.66
C SER A 180 48.36 -36.84 -61.92
N ALA A 181 49.04 -37.97 -62.12
CA ALA A 181 50.27 -38.11 -62.91
C ALA A 181 50.62 -39.59 -63.10
N ALA A 182 50.36 -40.09 -64.31
CA ALA A 182 51.32 -40.89 -65.08
C ALA A 182 51.65 -40.07 -66.33
#